data_AF-A0A6J6H6Z2-F1
#
_entry.id   AF-A0A6J6H6Z2-F1
#
_cell.length_a   1.000
_cell.length_b   1.000
_cell.length_c   1.000
_cell.angle_alpha   90.00
_cell.angle_beta   90.00
_cell.angle_gamma   90.00
#
_symmetry.space_group_name_H-M   'P 1'
#
loop_
_entity.id
_entity.type
_entity.pdbx_description
1 polymer ?
#
loop_
_entity_poly.entity_id
_entity_poly.type
_entity_poly.pdbx_seq_one_letter_code
_entity_poly.pdbx_strand_id
1 'polypeptide(L)'
;MKAFPNTVTPKSKMSDQLLEHIRYPEDMFRVQRDVLSSYHVKTAAAFYGGQDFWRVPRDPSTFGANAGAQPPYYMTVEMPGATKPTFALTTPFVPRGGRENLSAFAMVDSNYGPNYGKITVLQLPRSTNVAGPSQVASNFEAKPEVANSLSLLRQGGSDVVLGNLLTLPVGGGLLYVQPVYVKATSNSAAYPLLQKVLVSFGDVIGYDSSLKGALDQVFGGNSGTSSSGTPVTTTTNNASADLKSALQNAKQALADGNAALAKGDFAAYGRAQDRLKAALAAAIAAEGRK
;
A
#
# COMPACT_ATOMS: atom_id res chain seq x y z
N MET A 1 -30.87 26.98 5.75
CA MET A 1 -31.53 25.72 6.15
C MET A 1 -32.67 26.05 7.11
N LYS A 2 -33.93 25.75 6.80
CA LYS A 2 -35.09 26.11 7.65
C LYS A 2 -35.19 25.29 8.95
N ALA A 3 -34.64 24.07 8.97
CA ALA A 3 -34.67 23.18 10.13
C ALA A 3 -33.54 23.44 11.16
N PHE A 4 -32.43 24.06 10.74
CA PHE A 4 -31.23 24.31 11.56
C PHE A 4 -30.64 25.69 11.23
N PRO A 5 -31.28 26.78 11.69
CA PRO A 5 -30.79 28.12 11.42
C PRO A 5 -29.43 28.33 12.08
N ASN A 6 -28.50 28.98 11.38
CA ASN A 6 -27.16 29.36 11.85
C ASN A 6 -26.20 28.21 12.22
N THR A 7 -26.56 26.94 12.00
CA THR A 7 -25.67 25.79 12.28
C THR A 7 -24.53 25.65 11.27
N VAL A 8 -24.69 26.18 10.05
CA VAL A 8 -23.66 26.16 9.01
C VAL A 8 -23.28 27.59 8.65
N THR A 9 -21.98 27.89 8.75
CA THR A 9 -21.42 29.17 8.32
C THR A 9 -21.04 29.14 6.84
N PRO A 10 -21.15 30.28 6.12
CA PRO A 10 -20.67 30.35 4.74
C PRO A 10 -19.17 30.09 4.64
N LYS A 11 -18.73 29.46 3.55
CA LYS A 11 -17.30 29.23 3.23
C LYS A 11 -16.46 30.50 3.34
N SER A 12 -17.02 31.66 2.97
CA SER A 12 -16.33 32.96 3.05
C SER A 12 -15.96 33.39 4.48
N LYS A 13 -16.48 32.72 5.52
CA LYS A 13 -16.10 32.97 6.92
C LYS A 13 -15.01 32.03 7.44
N MET A 14 -14.56 31.06 6.64
CA MET A 14 -13.44 30.20 7.02
C MET A 14 -12.14 31.00 6.96
N SER A 15 -11.30 30.89 7.99
CA SER A 15 -9.96 31.47 7.95
C SER A 15 -9.09 30.76 6.90
N ASP A 16 -8.05 31.45 6.42
CA ASP A 16 -7.09 30.85 5.48
C ASP A 16 -6.47 29.57 6.05
N GLN A 17 -6.13 29.57 7.35
CA GLN A 17 -5.62 28.39 8.05
C GLN A 17 -6.61 27.22 8.04
N LEU A 18 -7.91 27.48 8.17
CA LEU A 18 -8.93 26.42 8.09
C LEU A 18 -9.05 25.90 6.66
N LEU A 19 -9.03 26.80 5.66
CA LEU A 19 -9.08 26.45 4.24
C LEU A 19 -7.94 25.49 3.85
N GLU A 20 -6.73 25.72 4.37
CA GLU A 20 -5.57 24.83 4.14
C GLU A 20 -5.76 23.39 4.63
N HIS A 21 -6.65 23.18 5.61
CA HIS A 21 -6.91 21.88 6.24
C HIS A 21 -8.21 21.22 5.76
N ILE A 22 -8.97 21.87 4.87
CA ILE A 22 -10.19 21.27 4.30
C ILE A 22 -9.82 20.05 3.50
N ARG A 23 -10.54 18.95 3.76
CA ARG A 23 -10.46 17.70 3.01
C ARG A 23 -11.75 17.45 2.27
N TYR A 24 -11.65 16.85 1.09
CA TYR A 24 -12.83 16.53 0.29
C TYR A 24 -13.66 15.44 0.99
N PRO A 25 -14.97 15.65 1.25
CA PRO A 25 -15.73 14.74 2.10
C PRO A 25 -15.85 13.31 1.54
N GLU A 26 -15.58 12.32 2.38
CA GLU A 26 -15.62 10.90 2.00
C GLU A 26 -17.02 10.47 1.52
N ASP A 27 -18.07 10.87 2.25
CA ASP A 27 -19.45 10.51 1.93
C ASP A 27 -19.90 11.13 0.59
N MET A 28 -19.46 12.35 0.29
CA MET A 28 -19.73 12.96 -1.01
C MET A 28 -19.04 12.18 -2.13
N PHE A 29 -17.78 11.78 -1.92
CA PHE A 29 -17.06 10.98 -2.90
C PHE A 29 -17.65 9.57 -3.06
N ARG A 30 -18.18 8.96 -2.00
CA ARG A 30 -18.88 7.66 -2.04
C ARG A 30 -20.08 7.69 -2.98
N VAL A 31 -20.89 8.76 -2.94
CA VAL A 31 -22.01 8.94 -3.88
C VAL A 31 -21.50 9.20 -5.29
N GLN A 32 -20.51 10.07 -5.45
CA GLN A 32 -19.97 10.43 -6.76
C GLN A 32 -19.34 9.25 -7.50
N ARG A 33 -18.59 8.39 -6.80
CA ARG A 33 -17.98 7.20 -7.40
C ARG A 33 -19.02 6.15 -7.80
N ASP A 34 -20.12 6.06 -7.06
CA ASP A 34 -21.24 5.18 -7.41
C ASP A 34 -21.92 5.65 -8.71
N VAL A 35 -22.17 6.96 -8.84
CA VAL A 35 -22.66 7.56 -10.10
C VAL A 35 -21.64 7.34 -11.23
N LEU A 36 -20.35 7.59 -10.99
CA LEU A 36 -19.29 7.42 -11.99
C LEU A 36 -19.20 5.99 -12.53
N SER A 37 -19.59 4.99 -11.74
CA SER A 37 -19.59 3.58 -12.14
C SER A 37 -20.37 3.31 -13.44
N SER A 38 -21.40 4.11 -13.71
CA SER A 38 -22.25 3.98 -14.90
C SER A 38 -22.12 5.17 -15.86
N TYR A 39 -22.00 6.40 -15.32
CA TYR A 39 -22.05 7.62 -16.13
C TYR A 39 -20.73 8.00 -16.82
N HIS A 40 -19.65 7.22 -16.62
CA HIS A 40 -18.46 7.33 -17.47
C HIS A 40 -18.72 6.83 -18.92
N VAL A 41 -19.77 6.00 -19.11
CA VAL A 41 -20.18 5.50 -20.43
C VAL A 41 -20.95 6.57 -21.17
N LYS A 42 -20.38 7.05 -22.28
CA LYS A 42 -20.92 8.21 -23.03
C LYS A 42 -21.83 7.83 -24.21
N THR A 43 -21.81 6.58 -24.67
CA THR A 43 -22.60 6.15 -25.83
C THR A 43 -23.94 5.59 -25.37
N ALA A 44 -25.04 6.09 -25.95
CA ALA A 44 -26.39 5.72 -25.53
C ALA A 44 -26.66 4.21 -25.68
N ALA A 45 -26.19 3.58 -26.76
CA ALA A 45 -26.36 2.15 -26.98
C ALA A 45 -25.62 1.30 -25.93
N ALA A 46 -24.39 1.66 -25.56
CA ALA A 46 -23.63 0.95 -24.54
C ALA A 46 -24.26 1.15 -23.15
N PHE A 47 -24.68 2.38 -22.83
CA PHE A 47 -25.34 2.69 -21.56
C PHE A 47 -26.66 1.92 -21.42
N TYR A 48 -27.51 1.91 -22.46
CA TYR A 48 -28.77 1.16 -22.47
C TYR A 48 -28.54 -0.35 -22.30
N GLY A 49 -27.50 -0.89 -22.95
CA GLY A 49 -27.11 -2.29 -22.83
C GLY A 49 -26.38 -2.63 -21.52
N GLY A 50 -26.15 -1.67 -20.62
CA GLY A 50 -25.37 -1.86 -19.39
C GLY A 50 -23.91 -2.27 -19.63
N GLN A 51 -23.38 -1.98 -20.82
CA GLN A 51 -22.02 -2.31 -21.22
C GLN A 51 -21.03 -1.39 -20.51
N ASP A 52 -19.86 -1.94 -20.20
CA ASP A 52 -18.74 -1.24 -19.57
C ASP A 52 -19.01 -0.63 -18.20
N PHE A 53 -20.17 -0.90 -17.59
CA PHE A 53 -20.43 -0.47 -16.22
C PHE A 53 -19.42 -1.08 -15.25
N TRP A 54 -18.98 -0.25 -14.31
CA TRP A 54 -18.08 -0.63 -13.24
C TRP A 54 -18.86 -0.86 -11.95
N ARG A 55 -18.13 -1.28 -10.94
CA ARG A 55 -18.54 -1.23 -9.53
C ARG A 55 -17.31 -1.01 -8.67
N VAL A 56 -17.54 -0.54 -7.45
CA VAL A 56 -16.52 -0.57 -6.42
C VAL A 56 -16.29 -2.05 -6.02
N PRO A 57 -15.04 -2.54 -5.95
CA PRO A 57 -14.76 -3.90 -5.53
C PRO A 57 -15.18 -4.13 -4.07
N ARG A 58 -15.34 -5.40 -3.70
CA ARG A 58 -15.57 -5.75 -2.28
C ARG A 58 -14.30 -5.47 -1.48
N ASP A 59 -14.45 -5.02 -0.24
CA ASP A 59 -13.32 -4.75 0.64
C ASP A 59 -12.60 -6.05 1.02
N PRO A 60 -11.35 -6.25 0.55
CA PRO A 60 -10.60 -7.48 0.82
C PRO A 60 -10.06 -7.56 2.26
N SER A 61 -10.17 -6.49 3.05
CA SER A 61 -9.81 -6.53 4.48
C SER A 61 -10.89 -7.21 5.35
N THR A 62 -12.07 -7.42 4.78
CA THR A 62 -13.21 -8.06 5.44
C THR A 62 -13.54 -9.40 4.79
N PHE A 63 -13.91 -10.39 5.59
CA PHE A 63 -14.18 -11.75 5.10
C PHE A 63 -15.68 -12.03 4.95
N GLY A 64 -16.01 -12.89 3.98
CA GLY A 64 -17.32 -13.52 3.85
C GLY A 64 -18.36 -12.73 3.06
N ALA A 65 -19.60 -13.22 3.09
CA ALA A 65 -20.72 -12.68 2.32
C ALA A 65 -21.12 -11.24 2.71
N ASN A 66 -20.66 -10.75 3.86
CA ASN A 66 -20.94 -9.41 4.38
C ASN A 66 -19.86 -8.38 4.03
N ALA A 67 -18.85 -8.75 3.23
CA ALA A 67 -17.84 -7.80 2.76
C ALA A 67 -18.50 -6.69 1.92
N GLY A 68 -18.52 -5.48 2.48
CA GLY A 68 -19.07 -4.30 1.83
C GLY A 68 -18.22 -3.82 0.66
N ALA A 69 -18.67 -2.77 -0.02
CA ALA A 69 -17.84 -2.07 -1.01
C ALA A 69 -16.63 -1.45 -0.31
N GLN A 70 -15.44 -1.57 -0.91
CA GLN A 70 -14.22 -0.96 -0.39
C GLN A 70 -14.42 0.55 -0.20
N PRO A 71 -14.15 1.13 0.98
CA PRO A 71 -14.27 2.57 1.17
C PRO A 71 -13.19 3.31 0.37
N PRO A 72 -13.40 4.59 0.03
CA PRO A 72 -12.33 5.37 -0.57
C PRO A 72 -11.30 5.76 0.50
N TYR A 73 -10.02 5.86 0.11
CA TYR A 73 -8.93 6.16 1.04
C TYR A 73 -8.20 7.43 0.68
N TYR A 74 -7.85 8.21 1.72
CA TYR A 74 -6.98 9.36 1.57
C TYR A 74 -5.54 8.92 1.35
N MET A 75 -4.96 9.37 0.25
CA MET A 75 -3.62 9.00 -0.16
C MET A 75 -2.95 10.18 -0.85
N THR A 76 -1.64 10.29 -0.69
CA THR A 76 -0.83 11.15 -1.55
C THR A 76 -0.44 10.32 -2.78
N VAL A 77 -1.00 10.67 -3.93
CA VAL A 77 -0.83 9.92 -5.18
C VAL A 77 -0.32 10.81 -6.29
N GLU A 78 0.52 10.25 -7.16
CA GLU A 78 0.96 10.89 -8.40
C GLU A 78 0.36 10.11 -9.56
N MET A 79 -0.66 10.68 -10.20
CA MET A 79 -1.28 10.04 -11.37
C MET A 79 -0.32 10.05 -12.56
N PRO A 80 -0.42 9.07 -13.48
CA PRO A 80 0.39 9.08 -14.70
C PRO A 80 0.27 10.42 -15.46
N GLY A 81 1.41 11.05 -15.74
CA GLY A 81 1.48 12.35 -16.40
C GLY A 81 1.34 13.57 -15.49
N ALA A 82 1.06 13.39 -14.20
CA ALA A 82 1.17 14.46 -13.22
C ALA A 82 2.65 14.78 -12.95
N THR A 83 2.96 16.03 -12.60
CA THR A 83 4.33 16.47 -12.29
C THR A 83 4.60 16.52 -10.79
N LYS A 84 3.57 16.33 -9.95
CA LYS A 84 3.65 16.41 -8.49
C LYS A 84 2.62 15.45 -7.86
N PRO A 85 2.93 14.86 -6.70
CA PRO A 85 1.95 14.14 -5.91
C PRO A 85 0.87 15.06 -5.34
N THR A 86 -0.36 14.57 -5.26
CA THR A 86 -1.52 15.27 -4.72
C THR A 86 -2.17 14.45 -3.60
N PHE A 87 -2.56 15.10 -2.52
CA PHE A 87 -3.36 14.48 -1.47
C PHE A 87 -4.82 14.38 -1.92
N ALA A 88 -5.34 13.17 -2.01
CA ALA A 88 -6.60 12.89 -2.66
C ALA A 88 -7.35 11.74 -1.99
N LEU A 89 -8.68 11.72 -2.11
CA LEU A 89 -9.44 10.50 -1.91
C LEU A 89 -9.34 9.64 -3.16
N THR A 90 -9.17 8.33 -2.99
CA THR A 90 -8.93 7.39 -4.10
C THR A 90 -9.91 6.23 -4.07
N THR A 91 -10.19 5.64 -5.23
CA THR A 91 -11.03 4.45 -5.34
C THR A 91 -10.65 3.62 -6.57
N PRO A 92 -10.54 2.29 -6.44
CA PRO A 92 -10.46 1.39 -7.58
C PRO A 92 -11.87 1.05 -8.10
N PHE A 93 -11.92 0.58 -9.35
CA PHE A 93 -13.11 0.06 -10.01
C PHE A 93 -12.81 -1.27 -10.70
N VAL A 94 -13.76 -2.19 -10.62
CA VAL A 94 -13.76 -3.47 -11.37
C VAL A 94 -15.02 -3.55 -12.23
N PRO A 95 -15.07 -4.41 -13.26
CA PRO A 95 -16.28 -4.59 -14.06
C PRO A 95 -17.47 -5.05 -13.22
N ARG A 96 -18.68 -4.60 -13.59
CA ARG A 96 -19.92 -5.06 -12.94
C ARG A 96 -20.15 -6.57 -13.15
N GLY A 97 -19.71 -7.13 -14.28
CA GLY A 97 -19.94 -8.52 -14.72
C GLY A 97 -19.12 -9.62 -14.03
N GLY A 98 -18.71 -9.44 -12.77
CA GLY A 98 -18.06 -10.48 -11.95
C GLY A 98 -16.56 -10.69 -12.18
N ARG A 99 -15.97 -10.14 -13.24
CA ARG A 99 -14.50 -10.07 -13.37
C ARG A 99 -13.92 -9.17 -12.28
N GLU A 100 -12.76 -9.55 -11.74
CA GLU A 100 -12.06 -8.84 -10.66
C GLU A 100 -10.76 -8.17 -11.13
N ASN A 101 -10.55 -8.06 -12.44
CA ASN A 101 -9.47 -7.24 -13.00
C ASN A 101 -9.78 -5.74 -12.81
N LEU A 102 -8.75 -4.93 -12.62
CA LEU A 102 -8.88 -3.49 -12.45
C LEU A 102 -9.31 -2.83 -13.76
N SER A 103 -10.47 -2.18 -13.76
CA SER A 103 -10.97 -1.39 -14.92
C SER A 103 -10.48 0.05 -14.87
N ALA A 104 -10.47 0.65 -13.68
CA ALA A 104 -10.08 2.03 -13.51
C ALA A 104 -9.63 2.32 -12.08
N PHE A 105 -8.87 3.39 -11.93
CA PHE A 105 -8.51 4.00 -10.67
C PHE A 105 -8.91 5.48 -10.74
N ALA A 106 -9.68 5.95 -9.77
CA ALA A 106 -10.09 7.35 -9.70
C ALA A 106 -9.57 8.01 -8.43
N MET A 107 -9.26 9.29 -8.55
CA MET A 107 -8.95 10.15 -7.42
C MET A 107 -9.77 11.43 -7.46
N VAL A 108 -10.00 12.04 -6.30
CA VAL A 108 -10.52 13.40 -6.18
C VAL A 108 -9.58 14.23 -5.31
N ASP A 109 -9.15 15.36 -5.84
CA ASP A 109 -8.19 16.25 -5.16
C ASP A 109 -8.79 16.79 -3.85
N SER A 110 -8.07 16.58 -2.76
CA SER A 110 -8.46 16.98 -1.40
C SER A 110 -7.64 18.17 -0.89
N ASN A 111 -6.78 18.76 -1.71
CA ASN A 111 -6.07 19.99 -1.37
C ASN A 111 -6.91 21.21 -1.77
N TYR A 112 -7.04 22.17 -0.87
CA TYR A 112 -7.68 23.43 -1.19
C TYR A 112 -6.93 24.16 -2.31
N GLY A 113 -7.67 24.61 -3.33
CA GLY A 113 -7.11 25.29 -4.49
C GLY A 113 -7.95 25.07 -5.76
N PRO A 114 -7.42 25.43 -6.94
CA PRO A 114 -8.16 25.35 -8.21
C PRO A 114 -8.62 23.94 -8.58
N ASN A 115 -7.91 22.91 -8.11
CA ASN A 115 -8.24 21.52 -8.40
C ASN A 115 -9.10 20.86 -7.30
N TYR A 116 -9.38 21.53 -6.18
CA TYR A 116 -10.17 20.94 -5.09
C TYR A 116 -11.49 20.35 -5.60
N GLY A 117 -11.72 19.07 -5.33
CA GLY A 117 -12.92 18.35 -5.79
C GLY A 117 -12.91 17.92 -7.26
N LYS A 118 -11.81 18.13 -7.99
CA LYS A 118 -11.67 17.63 -9.36
C LYS A 118 -11.41 16.13 -9.34
N ILE A 119 -12.32 15.38 -9.96
CA ILE A 119 -12.18 13.94 -10.14
C ILE A 119 -11.32 13.67 -11.38
N THR A 120 -10.29 12.84 -11.21
CA THR A 120 -9.42 12.35 -12.29
C THR A 120 -9.48 10.83 -12.33
N VAL A 121 -9.67 10.26 -13.52
CA VAL A 121 -9.83 8.82 -13.73
C VAL A 121 -8.70 8.31 -14.63
N LEU A 122 -7.94 7.35 -14.12
CA LEU A 122 -7.06 6.49 -14.90
C LEU A 122 -7.86 5.26 -15.32
N GLN A 123 -8.35 5.25 -16.55
CA GLN A 123 -9.05 4.11 -17.12
C GLN A 123 -8.06 3.18 -17.82
N LEU A 124 -8.09 1.90 -17.47
CA LEU A 124 -7.23 0.89 -18.09
C LEU A 124 -7.88 0.35 -19.38
N PRO A 125 -7.08 -0.15 -20.34
CA PRO A 125 -7.62 -0.84 -21.52
C PRO A 125 -8.44 -2.07 -21.12
N ARG A 126 -9.52 -2.36 -21.85
CA ARG A 126 -10.41 -3.51 -21.57
C ARG A 126 -9.73 -4.87 -21.69
N SER A 127 -8.64 -4.94 -22.43
CA SER A 127 -7.80 -6.13 -22.61
C SER A 127 -6.75 -6.30 -21.51
N THR A 128 -6.71 -5.40 -20.52
CA THR A 128 -5.75 -5.49 -19.42
C THR A 128 -6.04 -6.70 -18.53
N ASN A 129 -4.97 -7.35 -18.08
CA ASN A 129 -5.03 -8.43 -17.09
C ASN A 129 -4.59 -7.95 -15.70
N VAL A 130 -4.50 -6.64 -15.46
CA VAL A 130 -4.13 -6.09 -14.16
C VAL A 130 -5.14 -6.55 -13.11
N ALA A 131 -4.65 -7.24 -12.08
CA ALA A 131 -5.47 -7.74 -10.98
C ALA A 131 -6.09 -6.58 -10.20
N GLY A 132 -7.36 -6.65 -9.85
CA GLY A 132 -8.00 -5.72 -8.93
C GLY A 132 -7.80 -6.12 -7.46
N PRO A 133 -8.28 -5.30 -6.49
CA PRO A 133 -8.04 -5.49 -5.06
C PRO A 133 -8.35 -6.90 -4.53
N SER A 134 -9.53 -7.45 -4.86
CA SER A 134 -9.94 -8.77 -4.38
C SER A 134 -9.03 -9.88 -4.92
N GLN A 135 -8.61 -9.80 -6.19
CA GLN A 135 -7.70 -10.77 -6.79
C GLN A 135 -6.30 -10.67 -6.20
N VAL A 136 -5.79 -9.46 -5.96
CA VAL A 136 -4.49 -9.25 -5.30
C VAL A 136 -4.50 -9.82 -3.88
N ALA A 137 -5.57 -9.60 -3.12
CA ALA A 137 -5.71 -10.18 -1.78
C ALA A 137 -5.72 -11.72 -1.82
N SER A 138 -6.44 -12.33 -2.77
CA SER A 138 -6.39 -13.78 -2.97
C SER A 138 -4.99 -14.27 -3.35
N ASN A 139 -4.26 -13.53 -4.19
CA ASN A 139 -2.88 -13.88 -4.56
C ASN A 139 -1.93 -13.78 -3.37
N PHE A 140 -2.10 -12.79 -2.47
CA PHE A 140 -1.36 -12.71 -1.22
C PHE A 140 -1.59 -13.95 -0.35
N GLU A 141 -2.85 -14.33 -0.12
CA GLU A 141 -3.18 -15.50 0.70
C GLU A 141 -2.76 -16.83 0.06
N ALA A 142 -2.69 -16.90 -1.27
CA ALA A 142 -2.22 -18.08 -1.98
C ALA A 142 -0.69 -18.28 -1.89
N LYS A 143 0.09 -17.24 -1.55
CA LYS A 143 1.55 -17.36 -1.44
C LYS A 143 1.90 -18.22 -0.22
N PRO A 144 2.63 -19.35 -0.37
CA PRO A 144 2.86 -20.29 0.73
C PRO A 144 3.49 -19.67 2.00
N GLU A 145 4.45 -18.77 1.82
CA GLU A 145 5.12 -18.05 2.92
C GLU A 145 4.13 -17.20 3.73
N VAL A 146 3.20 -16.54 3.04
CA VAL A 146 2.15 -15.71 3.65
C VAL A 146 1.13 -16.60 4.34
N ALA A 147 0.61 -17.63 3.64
CA ALA A 147 -0.36 -18.58 4.19
C ALA A 147 0.13 -19.23 5.50
N ASN A 148 1.37 -19.73 5.50
CA ASN A 148 1.99 -20.34 6.68
C ASN A 148 2.12 -19.34 7.83
N SER A 149 2.58 -18.12 7.54
CA SER A 149 2.76 -17.10 8.55
C SER A 149 1.42 -16.62 9.13
N LEU A 150 0.39 -16.39 8.29
CA LEU A 150 -0.95 -16.04 8.76
C LEU A 150 -1.57 -17.17 9.59
N SER A 151 -1.35 -18.43 9.22
CA SER A 151 -1.78 -19.59 10.01
C SER A 151 -1.14 -19.58 11.40
N LEU A 152 0.19 -19.37 11.48
CA LEU A 152 0.90 -19.28 12.76
C LEU A 152 0.41 -18.11 13.63
N LEU A 153 0.18 -16.94 13.03
CA LEU A 153 -0.35 -15.77 13.74
C LEU A 153 -1.76 -16.01 14.31
N ARG A 154 -2.57 -16.87 13.66
CA ARG A 154 -3.92 -17.25 14.14
C ARG A 154 -3.90 -18.29 15.26
N GLN A 155 -2.85 -19.09 15.41
CA GLN A 155 -2.81 -20.21 16.37
C GLN A 155 -2.56 -19.77 17.84
N GLY A 156 -2.00 -18.59 18.08
CA GLY A 156 -1.51 -18.16 19.40
C GLY A 156 -2.51 -17.38 20.28
N GLY A 157 -3.82 -17.57 20.14
CA GLY A 157 -4.81 -16.75 20.86
C GLY A 157 -4.81 -15.29 20.41
N SER A 158 -4.54 -15.06 19.12
CA SER A 158 -4.52 -13.75 18.49
C SER A 158 -5.44 -13.74 17.27
N ASP A 159 -6.19 -12.66 17.10
CA ASP A 159 -6.94 -12.36 15.89
C ASP A 159 -6.03 -11.67 14.89
N VAL A 160 -5.90 -12.25 13.70
CA VAL A 160 -5.29 -11.58 12.56
C VAL A 160 -6.26 -10.56 12.00
N VAL A 161 -5.83 -9.31 11.96
CA VAL A 161 -6.59 -8.19 11.38
C VAL A 161 -5.88 -7.77 10.10
N LEU A 162 -6.49 -8.07 8.96
CA LEU A 162 -6.03 -7.53 7.68
C LEU A 162 -6.36 -6.04 7.62
N GLY A 163 -5.35 -5.22 7.36
CA GLY A 163 -5.57 -3.80 7.11
C GLY A 163 -6.12 -3.54 5.72
N ASN A 164 -6.37 -2.26 5.47
CA ASN A 164 -6.83 -1.76 4.17
C ASN A 164 -5.83 -2.14 3.07
N LEU A 165 -6.33 -2.70 1.97
CA LEU A 165 -5.53 -2.93 0.76
C LEU A 165 -5.52 -1.65 -0.07
N LEU A 166 -4.39 -0.96 -0.09
CA LEU A 166 -4.20 0.28 -0.82
C LEU A 166 -3.70 -0.02 -2.23
N THR A 167 -4.23 0.70 -3.22
CA THR A 167 -3.85 0.60 -4.64
C THR A 167 -3.21 1.92 -5.07
N LEU A 168 -1.99 1.89 -5.62
CA LEU A 168 -1.23 3.07 -6.03
C LEU A 168 -0.76 2.96 -7.48
N PRO A 169 -1.05 3.93 -8.35
CA PRO A 169 -0.38 4.04 -9.63
C PRO A 169 1.04 4.58 -9.42
N VAL A 170 2.07 3.77 -9.70
CA VAL A 170 3.48 4.17 -9.55
C VAL A 170 4.33 3.52 -10.63
N GLY A 171 5.36 4.22 -11.13
CA GLY A 171 6.35 3.63 -12.05
C GLY A 171 5.77 3.02 -13.33
N GLY A 172 4.61 3.50 -13.81
CA GLY A 172 3.92 2.94 -14.98
C GLY A 172 3.09 1.67 -14.70
N GLY A 173 3.02 1.22 -13.45
CA GLY A 173 2.23 0.08 -13.00
C GLY A 173 1.39 0.40 -11.76
N LEU A 174 0.82 -0.66 -11.17
CA LEU A 174 -0.03 -0.58 -9.98
C LEU A 174 0.68 -1.31 -8.83
N LEU A 175 0.97 -0.59 -7.76
CA LEU A 175 1.50 -1.11 -6.50
C LEU A 175 0.35 -1.31 -5.52
N TYR A 176 0.29 -2.49 -4.92
CA TYR A 176 -0.67 -2.83 -3.89
C TYR A 176 0.04 -3.01 -2.56
N VAL A 177 -0.50 -2.44 -1.49
CA VAL A 177 0.08 -2.53 -0.14
C VAL A 177 -1.01 -2.90 0.84
N GLN A 178 -0.78 -3.96 1.62
CA GLN A 178 -1.70 -4.39 2.68
C GLN A 178 -0.93 -4.70 3.97
N PRO A 179 -1.14 -3.93 5.05
CA PRO A 179 -0.59 -4.25 6.35
C PRO A 179 -1.38 -5.39 7.01
N VAL A 180 -0.69 -6.21 7.80
CA VAL A 180 -1.28 -7.29 8.60
C VAL A 180 -0.98 -7.02 10.06
N TYR A 181 -2.04 -6.91 10.85
CA TYR A 181 -1.97 -6.70 12.28
C TYR A 181 -2.39 -7.95 13.04
N VAL A 182 -1.99 -8.03 14.30
CA VAL A 182 -2.52 -9.02 15.26
C VAL A 182 -3.03 -8.33 16.52
N LYS A 183 -4.07 -8.89 17.11
CA LYS A 183 -4.65 -8.43 18.37
C LYS A 183 -4.89 -9.63 19.28
N ALA A 184 -4.51 -9.54 20.55
CA ALA A 184 -4.79 -10.62 21.51
C ALA A 184 -6.31 -10.80 21.72
N THR A 185 -6.80 -12.04 21.73
CA THR A 185 -8.24 -12.34 21.87
C THR A 185 -8.74 -12.28 23.31
N SER A 186 -7.86 -12.50 24.28
CA SER A 186 -8.20 -12.57 25.71
C SER A 186 -8.28 -11.21 26.41
N ASN A 187 -7.88 -10.12 25.75
CA ASN A 187 -7.86 -8.78 26.33
C ASN A 187 -8.69 -7.81 25.47
N SER A 188 -9.81 -7.36 26.02
CA SER A 188 -10.70 -6.39 25.36
C SER A 188 -10.07 -5.01 25.13
N ALA A 189 -8.99 -4.68 25.84
CA ALA A 189 -8.19 -3.47 25.65
C ALA A 189 -6.98 -3.69 24.70
N ALA A 190 -6.84 -4.86 24.07
CA ALA A 190 -5.75 -5.12 23.14
C ALA A 190 -5.88 -4.25 21.88
N TYR A 191 -4.78 -3.59 21.52
CA TYR A 191 -4.67 -2.80 20.30
C TYR A 191 -3.98 -3.60 19.19
N PRO A 192 -4.33 -3.38 17.90
CA PRO A 192 -3.66 -4.06 16.79
C PRO A 192 -2.17 -3.70 16.70
N LEU A 193 -1.31 -4.71 16.63
CA LEU A 193 0.13 -4.57 16.42
C LEU A 193 0.49 -4.97 14.99
N LEU A 194 1.22 -4.11 14.28
CA LEU A 194 1.70 -4.43 12.94
C LEU A 194 2.69 -5.59 13.03
N GLN A 195 2.40 -6.67 12.31
CA GLN A 195 3.31 -7.81 12.21
C GLN A 195 4.01 -7.87 10.87
N LYS A 196 3.27 -7.56 9.80
CA LYS A 196 3.73 -7.75 8.43
C LYS A 196 3.16 -6.72 7.47
N VAL A 197 3.84 -6.54 6.35
CA VAL A 197 3.39 -5.76 5.20
C VAL A 197 3.50 -6.63 3.96
N LEU A 198 2.40 -6.74 3.24
CA LEU A 198 2.29 -7.40 1.94
C LEU A 198 2.37 -6.32 0.87
N VAL A 199 3.21 -6.53 -0.14
CA VAL A 199 3.34 -5.63 -1.28
C VAL A 199 3.27 -6.44 -2.56
N SER A 200 2.53 -5.97 -3.55
CA SER A 200 2.51 -6.54 -4.91
C SER A 200 2.76 -5.46 -5.95
N PHE A 201 3.62 -5.78 -6.93
CA PHE A 201 3.79 -5.00 -8.16
C PHE A 201 3.94 -5.96 -9.34
N GLY A 202 2.96 -5.96 -10.24
CA GLY A 202 2.86 -6.99 -11.27
C GLY A 202 2.66 -8.38 -10.64
N ASP A 203 3.52 -9.33 -11.00
CA ASP A 203 3.48 -10.71 -10.48
C ASP A 203 4.40 -10.93 -9.26
N VAL A 204 5.14 -9.91 -8.84
CA VAL A 204 6.09 -10.02 -7.72
C VAL A 204 5.42 -9.61 -6.42
N ILE A 205 5.45 -10.53 -5.44
CA ILE A 205 4.88 -10.31 -4.11
C ILE A 205 6.01 -10.28 -3.07
N GLY A 206 6.16 -9.13 -2.41
CA GLY A 206 6.99 -8.94 -1.23
C GLY A 206 6.19 -9.13 0.05
N TYR A 207 6.85 -9.69 1.06
CA TYR A 207 6.27 -9.96 2.37
C TYR A 207 7.35 -9.84 3.44
N ASP A 208 7.21 -8.84 4.32
CA ASP A 208 8.21 -8.53 5.33
C ASP A 208 7.57 -7.94 6.60
N SER A 209 8.33 -7.78 7.69
CA SER A 209 7.86 -7.05 8.89
C SER A 209 7.80 -5.54 8.69
N SER A 210 8.38 -5.02 7.61
CA SER A 210 8.40 -3.60 7.27
C SER A 210 7.97 -3.33 5.83
N LEU A 211 7.40 -2.15 5.58
CA LEU A 211 7.11 -1.71 4.21
C LEU A 211 8.37 -1.68 3.34
N LYS A 212 9.47 -1.17 3.90
CA LYS A 212 10.76 -1.10 3.20
C LYS A 212 11.24 -2.49 2.76
N GLY A 213 11.25 -3.47 3.67
CA GLY A 213 11.71 -4.82 3.34
C GLY A 213 10.80 -5.49 2.31
N ALA A 214 9.48 -5.30 2.40
CA ALA A 214 8.54 -5.85 1.42
C ALA A 214 8.75 -5.19 0.03
N LEU A 215 8.98 -3.87 -0.03
CA LEU A 215 9.32 -3.19 -1.26
C LEU A 215 10.68 -3.65 -1.82
N ASP A 216 11.68 -3.84 -0.97
CA ASP A 216 13.02 -4.29 -1.42
C ASP A 216 12.96 -5.69 -2.05
N GLN A 217 12.09 -6.57 -1.53
CA GLN A 217 11.82 -7.87 -2.16
C GLN A 217 11.14 -7.72 -3.53
N VAL A 218 10.23 -6.75 -3.68
CA VAL A 218 9.52 -6.51 -4.95
C VAL A 218 10.44 -5.90 -6.01
N PHE A 219 11.32 -4.98 -5.64
CA PHE A 219 12.16 -4.23 -6.58
C PHE A 219 13.61 -4.71 -6.67
N GLY A 220 13.95 -5.84 -6.03
CA GLY A 220 15.27 -6.48 -6.19
C GLY A 220 16.43 -5.75 -5.50
N GLY A 221 16.14 -4.91 -4.49
CA GLY A 221 17.14 -4.21 -3.67
C GLY A 221 17.31 -2.72 -4.01
N ASN A 222 16.98 -1.90 -3.02
CA ASN A 222 16.98 -0.43 -3.00
C ASN A 222 15.78 0.23 -3.68
N SER A 223 14.61 0.07 -3.08
CA SER A 223 13.31 0.64 -3.50
C SER A 223 13.23 2.17 -3.54
N GLY A 224 14.35 2.89 -3.37
CA GLY A 224 14.38 4.36 -3.31
C GLY A 224 13.64 4.99 -2.11
N THR A 225 13.06 4.19 -1.21
CA THR A 225 12.32 4.71 -0.06
C THR A 225 13.28 5.18 1.04
N SER A 226 13.51 6.49 1.11
CA SER A 226 13.95 7.13 2.36
C SER A 226 12.70 7.40 3.19
N SER A 227 12.39 6.55 4.17
CA SER A 227 11.30 6.79 5.10
C SER A 227 11.66 8.02 5.95
N SER A 228 11.02 9.16 5.69
CA SER A 228 10.98 10.32 6.59
C SER A 228 9.80 10.26 7.58
N GLY A 229 9.15 9.11 7.71
CA GLY A 229 8.22 8.86 8.81
C GLY A 229 9.02 8.43 10.04
N THR A 230 9.13 9.31 11.04
CA THR A 230 9.67 8.96 12.35
C THR A 230 8.91 7.75 12.90
N PRO A 231 9.54 6.57 13.05
CA PRO A 231 8.95 5.50 13.81
C PRO A 231 8.93 5.96 15.27
N VAL A 232 7.80 5.82 15.95
CA VAL A 232 7.82 5.78 17.40
C VAL A 232 8.59 4.51 17.78
N THR A 233 9.86 4.70 18.13
CA THR A 233 10.79 3.65 18.49
C THR A 233 10.40 3.09 19.86
N THR A 234 9.59 2.04 19.90
CA THR A 234 9.65 1.08 21.00
C THR A 234 10.78 0.10 20.69
N THR A 235 11.96 0.42 21.20
CA THR A 235 13.15 -0.43 21.20
C THR A 235 12.83 -1.78 21.86
N THR A 236 12.47 -2.78 21.05
CA THR A 236 12.59 -4.18 21.43
C THR A 236 13.96 -4.66 20.96
N ASN A 237 14.90 -4.76 21.90
CA ASN A 237 16.27 -5.17 21.68
C ASN A 237 16.34 -6.62 21.18
N ASN A 238 16.35 -6.82 19.86
CA ASN A 238 16.65 -8.10 19.22
C ASN A 238 18.13 -8.19 18.82
N ALA A 239 19.04 -7.95 19.78
CA ALA A 239 20.48 -7.98 19.56
C ALA A 239 20.98 -9.31 18.95
N SER A 240 20.29 -10.43 19.21
CA SER A 240 20.62 -11.75 18.65
C SER A 240 20.26 -11.89 17.18
N ALA A 241 19.15 -11.29 16.73
CA ALA A 241 18.71 -11.33 15.33
C ALA A 241 19.57 -10.38 14.47
N ASP A 242 19.87 -9.19 15.00
CA ASP A 242 20.75 -8.21 14.37
C ASP A 242 22.17 -8.78 14.16
N LEU A 243 22.70 -9.45 15.18
CA LEU A 243 24.00 -10.12 15.11
C LEU A 243 24.00 -11.23 14.03
N LYS A 244 22.97 -12.07 14.00
CA LYS A 244 22.86 -13.16 13.02
C LYS A 244 22.79 -12.64 11.58
N SER A 245 22.03 -11.56 11.34
CA SER A 245 21.93 -10.90 10.04
C SER A 245 23.27 -10.28 9.61
N ALA A 246 23.95 -9.58 10.52
CA ALA A 246 25.26 -8.99 10.25
C ALA A 246 26.32 -10.05 9.89
N LEU A 247 26.33 -11.19 10.58
CA LEU A 247 27.21 -12.32 10.27
C LEU A 247 26.91 -12.97 8.91
N GLN A 248 25.63 -13.07 8.51
CA GLN A 248 25.26 -13.57 7.18
C GLN A 248 25.70 -12.61 6.06
N ASN A 249 25.50 -11.31 6.25
CA ASN A 249 25.94 -10.29 5.30
C ASN A 249 27.47 -10.27 5.14
N ALA A 250 28.22 -10.48 6.23
CA ALA A 250 29.67 -10.60 6.18
C ALA A 250 30.12 -11.83 5.37
N LYS A 251 29.45 -12.99 5.54
CA LYS A 251 29.74 -14.20 4.75
C LYS A 251 29.47 -14.00 3.26
N GLN A 252 28.36 -13.35 2.90
CA GLN A 252 28.03 -13.08 1.51
C GLN A 252 29.02 -12.10 0.87
N ALA A 253 29.40 -11.03 1.59
CA ALA A 253 30.37 -10.05 1.11
C ALA A 253 31.75 -10.69 0.84
N LEU A 254 32.18 -11.65 1.66
CA LEU A 254 33.40 -12.42 1.42
C LEU A 254 33.30 -13.30 0.17
N ALA A 255 32.18 -14.01 -0.02
CA ALA A 255 31.96 -14.84 -1.20
C ALA A 255 31.97 -14.01 -2.50
N ASP A 256 31.27 -12.87 -2.48
CA ASP A 256 31.22 -11.93 -3.60
C ASP A 256 32.60 -11.33 -3.91
N GLY A 257 33.38 -11.00 -2.87
CA GLY A 257 34.75 -10.50 -3.01
C GLY A 257 35.68 -11.53 -3.65
N ASN A 258 35.62 -12.79 -3.20
CA ASN A 258 36.43 -13.87 -3.78
C ASN A 258 36.05 -14.15 -5.25
N ALA A 259 34.75 -14.11 -5.57
CA ALA A 259 34.27 -14.25 -6.94
C ALA A 259 34.71 -13.08 -7.85
N ALA A 260 34.75 -11.86 -7.32
CA ALA A 260 35.24 -10.69 -8.04
C ALA A 260 36.76 -10.75 -8.26
N LEU A 261 37.52 -11.21 -7.27
CA LEU A 261 38.97 -11.40 -7.37
C LEU A 261 39.33 -12.45 -8.43
N ALA A 262 38.59 -13.56 -8.48
CA ALA A 262 38.77 -14.62 -9.48
C ALA A 262 38.48 -14.13 -10.92
N LYS A 263 37.67 -13.09 -11.08
CA LYS A 263 37.33 -12.47 -12.37
C LYS A 263 38.18 -11.25 -12.71
N GLY A 264 39.09 -10.83 -11.82
CA GLY A 264 39.88 -9.60 -11.98
C GLY A 264 39.06 -8.31 -11.90
N ASP A 265 37.83 -8.34 -11.36
CA ASP A 265 36.96 -7.17 -11.23
C ASP A 265 37.24 -6.45 -9.89
N PHE A 266 38.22 -5.54 -9.92
CA PHE A 266 38.63 -4.78 -8.74
C PHE A 266 37.56 -3.81 -8.23
N ALA A 267 36.62 -3.36 -9.08
CA ALA A 267 35.54 -2.48 -8.67
C ALA A 267 34.45 -3.25 -7.90
N ALA A 268 34.09 -4.45 -8.38
CA ALA A 268 33.20 -5.35 -7.64
C ALA A 268 33.84 -5.84 -6.34
N TYR A 269 35.15 -6.08 -6.34
CA TYR A 269 35.92 -6.39 -5.13
C TYR A 269 35.85 -5.25 -4.10
N GLY A 270 36.06 -3.99 -4.53
CA GLY A 270 35.95 -2.82 -3.64
C GLY A 270 34.56 -2.71 -3.00
N ARG A 271 33.48 -2.85 -3.80
CA ARG A 271 32.10 -2.85 -3.27
C ARG A 271 31.82 -4.01 -2.32
N ALA A 272 32.44 -5.18 -2.54
CA ALA A 272 32.33 -6.31 -1.64
C ALA A 272 33.05 -6.04 -0.31
N GLN A 273 34.21 -5.39 -0.34
CA GLN A 273 34.95 -5.01 0.86
C GLN A 273 34.23 -3.93 1.68
N ASP A 274 33.58 -2.96 1.05
CA ASP A 274 32.77 -1.97 1.75
C ASP A 274 31.56 -2.61 2.45
N ARG A 275 30.89 -3.55 1.78
CA ARG A 275 29.80 -4.34 2.38
C ARG A 275 30.28 -5.21 3.54
N LEU A 276 31.47 -5.80 3.44
CA LEU A 276 32.07 -6.56 4.53
C LEU A 276 32.36 -5.66 5.74
N LYS A 277 32.95 -4.49 5.52
CA LYS A 277 33.23 -3.51 6.59
C LYS A 277 31.95 -3.04 7.30
N ALA A 278 30.91 -2.76 6.52
CA ALA A 278 29.60 -2.38 7.07
C ALA A 278 28.96 -3.51 7.89
N ALA A 279 29.05 -4.75 7.41
CA ALA A 279 28.51 -5.92 8.10
C ALA A 279 29.25 -6.21 9.43
N LEU A 280 30.58 -6.05 9.45
CA LEU A 280 31.38 -6.18 10.68
C LEU A 280 31.06 -5.08 11.70
N ALA A 281 30.90 -3.83 11.24
CA ALA A 281 30.49 -2.73 12.12
C ALA A 281 29.10 -2.98 12.73
N ALA A 282 28.15 -3.51 11.93
CA ALA A 282 26.83 -3.89 12.41
C ALA A 282 26.88 -5.06 13.41
N ALA A 283 27.77 -6.03 13.21
CA ALA A 283 27.97 -7.14 14.14
C ALA A 283 28.52 -6.65 15.50
N ILE A 284 29.55 -5.79 15.49
CA ILE A 284 30.13 -5.20 16.71
C ILE A 284 29.08 -4.34 17.45
N ALA A 285 28.29 -3.55 16.71
CA ALA A 285 27.24 -2.74 17.30
C ALA A 285 26.08 -3.57 17.88
N ALA A 286 25.83 -4.77 17.34
CA ALA A 286 24.84 -5.72 17.87
C ALA A 286 25.38 -6.49 19.08
N GLU A 287 26.68 -6.79 19.11
CA GLU A 287 27.34 -7.44 20.24
C GLU A 287 27.46 -6.52 21.46
N GLY A 288 27.78 -5.23 21.27
CA GLY A 288 27.80 -4.23 22.34
C GLY A 288 26.42 -3.86 22.91
N ARG A 289 25.34 -4.46 22.39
CA ARG A 289 23.96 -4.32 22.89
C ARG A 289 23.47 -5.56 23.67
N LYS A 290 24.31 -6.58 23.85
CA LYS A 290 24.08 -7.67 24.81
C LYS A 290 24.44 -7.24 26.23
#